data_AF-A0A1V4DUL3-F1
#
_entry.id   AF-A0A1V4DUL3-F1
#
_cell.length_a   1.000
_cell.length_b   1.000
_cell.length_c   1.000
_cell.angle_alpha   90.00
_cell.angle_beta   90.00
_cell.angle_gamma   90.00
#
_symmetry.space_group_name_H-M   'P 1'
#
loop_
_entity.id
_entity.type
_entity.pdbx_description
1 polymer ?
#
loop_
_entity_poly.entity_id
_entity_poly.type
_entity_poly.pdbx_seq_one_letter_code
_entity_poly.pdbx_strand_id
1 'polypeptide(L)'
;MTTLTATAVRILHWAITEPAPDGTLVPPETISARPPESDDDPVVLLERLARVTAARLHLSDPPLGDHGPTGLEPLMVAAALALRDDPPTALLVAEGVGGSGTVRDLMARHGLVGRALSATPVDAGLRAALLRASPLTALFDHPPPGTEERCGQLLDRFLDHTEGRRAALLRRFRFTPGERTVVYEVYETALLHHGGHYRKLTDDVRKLAVENPARLLGDDAPGQWARATLDWWQPLAVLVRRHPEELRRRPLLSGYRTGTELHRVYGRVREFEALREVLDR
;
A
#
# COMPACT_ATOMS: atom_id res chain seq x y z
N MET A 1 26.27 20.90 -7.89
CA MET A 1 26.13 19.46 -8.21
C MET A 1 25.48 18.77 -7.04
N THR A 2 24.30 18.19 -7.21
CA THR A 2 23.71 17.26 -6.24
C THR A 2 24.33 15.88 -6.45
N THR A 3 24.81 15.23 -5.39
CA THR A 3 25.32 13.86 -5.48
C THR A 3 24.17 12.86 -5.39
N LEU A 4 24.35 11.65 -5.94
CA LEU A 4 23.37 10.56 -5.82
C LEU A 4 22.98 10.31 -4.36
N THR A 5 23.96 10.34 -3.45
CA THR A 5 23.75 10.20 -2.01
C THR A 5 22.84 11.28 -1.45
N ALA A 6 23.04 12.55 -1.82
CA ALA A 6 22.19 13.65 -1.38
C ALA A 6 20.75 13.50 -1.88
N THR A 7 20.56 13.05 -3.13
CA THR A 7 19.22 12.80 -3.67
C THR A 7 18.55 11.59 -3.01
N ALA A 8 19.29 10.52 -2.71
CA ALA A 8 18.77 9.36 -1.98
C ALA A 8 18.33 9.74 -0.55
N VAL A 9 19.12 10.52 0.18
CA VAL A 9 18.76 11.06 1.50
C VAL A 9 17.48 11.90 1.42
N ARG A 10 17.34 12.75 0.40
CA ARG A 10 16.09 13.52 0.17
C ARG A 10 14.88 12.61 -0.06
N ILE A 11 15.05 11.51 -0.78
CA ILE A 11 14.00 10.52 -0.98
C ILE A 11 13.62 9.83 0.33
N LEU A 12 14.59 9.53 1.20
CA LEU A 12 14.30 8.98 2.53
C LEU A 12 13.49 9.96 3.38
N HIS A 13 13.91 11.23 3.45
CA HIS A 13 13.14 12.27 4.15
C HIS A 13 11.72 12.38 3.61
N TRP A 14 11.58 12.47 2.30
CA TRP A 14 10.29 12.51 1.64
C TRP A 14 9.42 11.30 2.01
N ALA A 15 9.99 10.09 2.03
CA ALA A 15 9.27 8.87 2.37
C ALA A 15 8.79 8.82 3.83
N ILE A 16 9.55 9.45 4.74
CA ILE A 16 9.23 9.57 6.16
C ILE A 16 8.07 10.55 6.38
N THR A 17 8.15 11.75 5.79
CA THR A 17 7.21 12.86 6.04
C THR A 17 5.75 12.42 5.87
N GLU A 18 4.83 12.83 6.73
CA GLU A 18 3.42 12.53 6.48
C GLU A 18 2.97 13.20 5.17
N PRO A 19 2.09 12.56 4.37
CA PRO A 19 1.38 13.28 3.32
C PRO A 19 0.71 14.51 3.93
N ALA A 20 0.49 15.56 3.13
CA ALA A 20 -0.32 16.69 3.60
C ALA A 20 -1.70 16.18 4.11
N PRO A 21 -2.43 16.95 4.95
CA PRO A 21 -3.71 16.52 5.49
C PRO A 21 -4.77 16.19 4.42
N ASP A 22 -4.59 16.69 3.20
CA ASP A 22 -5.38 16.36 2.02
C ASP A 22 -4.92 15.04 1.34
N GLY A 23 -3.85 14.40 1.79
CA GLY A 23 -3.30 13.19 1.19
C GLY A 23 -2.43 13.46 -0.03
N THR A 24 -2.23 14.73 -0.41
CA THR A 24 -1.38 15.11 -1.55
C THR A 24 0.05 14.65 -1.29
N LEU A 25 0.52 13.74 -2.16
CA LEU A 25 1.90 13.30 -2.19
C LEU A 25 2.65 14.13 -3.23
N VAL A 26 3.30 15.20 -2.79
CA VAL A 26 4.21 15.97 -3.66
C VAL A 26 5.38 15.04 -4.03
N PRO A 27 5.72 14.87 -5.32
CA PRO A 27 6.88 14.07 -5.73
C PRO A 27 8.16 14.58 -5.04
N PRO A 28 9.14 13.71 -4.75
CA PRO A 28 10.42 14.21 -4.28
C PRO A 28 11.03 15.04 -5.42
N GLU A 29 11.23 16.34 -5.21
CA GLU A 29 11.75 17.26 -6.22
C GLU A 29 13.14 16.79 -6.67
N THR A 30 13.29 16.11 -7.81
CA THR A 30 14.52 15.37 -8.07
C THR A 30 15.75 16.27 -8.31
N ILE A 31 15.61 17.55 -8.70
CA ILE A 31 16.76 18.26 -9.28
C ILE A 31 17.01 19.72 -8.83
N SER A 32 16.03 20.47 -8.26
CA SER A 32 16.22 21.94 -8.14
C SER A 32 16.04 22.59 -6.76
N ALA A 33 15.70 21.87 -5.70
CA ALA A 33 15.73 22.44 -4.36
C ALA A 33 17.13 22.31 -3.75
N ARG A 34 17.55 23.40 -3.10
CA ARG A 34 18.74 23.51 -2.24
C ARG A 34 18.92 22.21 -1.44
N PRO A 35 20.14 21.64 -1.38
CA PRO A 35 20.38 20.41 -0.62
C PRO A 35 19.86 20.62 0.81
N PRO A 36 19.20 19.61 1.42
CA PRO A 36 18.86 19.70 2.83
C PRO A 36 20.16 19.97 3.59
N GLU A 37 20.15 20.98 4.47
CA GLU A 37 21.30 21.32 5.31
C GLU A 37 21.58 20.24 6.37
N SER A 38 20.86 19.11 6.37
CA SER A 38 21.10 18.03 7.33
C SER A 38 22.10 17.00 6.80
N ASP A 39 23.23 16.90 7.50
CA ASP A 39 24.15 15.76 7.52
C ASP A 39 23.50 14.53 8.21
N ASP A 40 22.21 14.29 7.96
CA ASP A 40 21.50 13.18 8.60
C ASP A 40 22.04 11.85 8.06
N ASP A 41 22.48 11.00 8.99
CA ASP A 41 22.98 9.67 8.69
C ASP A 41 21.88 8.85 7.98
N PRO A 42 22.13 8.35 6.74
CA PRO A 42 21.14 7.57 5.99
C PRO A 42 20.66 6.35 6.76
N VAL A 43 21.48 5.75 7.63
CA VAL A 43 21.07 4.62 8.47
C VAL A 43 19.99 5.04 9.46
N VAL A 44 20.14 6.21 10.09
CA VAL A 44 19.14 6.76 11.03
C VAL A 44 17.82 7.04 10.31
N LEU A 45 17.89 7.55 9.07
CA LEU A 45 16.70 7.79 8.25
C LEU A 45 16.01 6.48 7.85
N LEU A 46 16.76 5.44 7.52
CA LEU A 46 16.21 4.11 7.21
C LEU A 46 15.50 3.48 8.41
N GLU A 47 16.11 3.52 9.59
CA GLU A 47 15.50 3.06 10.85
C GLU A 47 14.20 3.83 11.15
N ARG A 48 14.23 5.16 10.98
CA ARG A 48 13.05 6.01 11.17
C ARG A 48 11.95 5.66 10.17
N LEU A 49 12.30 5.46 8.90
CA LEU A 49 11.34 5.08 7.87
C LEU A 49 10.71 3.71 8.16
N ALA A 50 11.51 2.73 8.60
CA ALA A 50 11.01 1.41 8.99
C ALA A 50 9.98 1.53 10.13
N ARG A 51 10.30 2.31 11.17
CA ARG A 51 9.38 2.56 12.30
C ARG A 51 8.09 3.25 11.87
N VAL A 52 8.19 4.31 11.06
CA VAL A 52 7.01 5.04 10.55
C VAL A 52 6.14 4.11 9.70
N THR A 53 6.75 3.27 8.87
CA THR A 53 6.01 2.33 8.02
C THR A 53 5.34 1.23 8.86
N ALA A 54 6.02 0.70 9.88
CA ALA A 54 5.44 -0.23 10.83
C ALA A 54 4.22 0.37 11.55
N ALA A 55 4.34 1.62 12.01
CA ALA A 55 3.23 2.35 12.65
C ALA A 55 2.03 2.54 11.70
N ARG A 56 2.27 2.87 10.42
CA ARG A 56 1.24 2.96 9.37
C ARG A 56 0.52 1.64 9.11
N LEU A 57 1.20 0.52 9.35
CA LEU A 57 0.63 -0.83 9.27
C LEU A 57 0.07 -1.33 10.62
N HIS A 58 0.07 -0.49 11.64
CA HIS A 58 -0.35 -0.82 13.01
C HIS A 58 0.43 -2.01 13.61
N LEU A 59 1.73 -2.08 13.32
CA LEU A 59 2.65 -3.04 13.92
C LEU A 59 3.40 -2.40 15.09
N SER A 60 3.81 -3.23 16.06
CA SER A 60 4.66 -2.84 17.18
C SER A 60 6.08 -2.42 16.74
N ASP A 61 6.84 -1.77 17.64
CA ASP A 61 8.29 -1.55 17.50
C ASP A 61 9.02 -2.42 18.55
N PRO A 62 9.81 -3.43 18.14
CA PRO A 62 10.14 -3.81 16.75
C PRO A 62 8.98 -4.50 15.99
N PRO A 63 8.88 -4.30 14.67
CA PRO A 63 7.83 -4.90 13.87
C PRO A 63 7.94 -6.43 13.86
N LEU A 64 6.83 -7.09 14.18
CA LEU A 64 6.74 -8.55 14.26
C LEU A 64 7.76 -9.19 15.23
N GLY A 65 8.26 -8.43 16.22
CA GLY A 65 9.26 -8.89 17.18
C GLY A 65 10.70 -8.98 16.63
N ASP A 66 10.98 -8.53 15.40
CA ASP A 66 12.31 -8.63 14.79
C ASP A 66 13.20 -7.43 15.16
N HIS A 67 14.19 -7.67 16.01
CA HIS A 67 15.14 -6.67 16.47
C HIS A 67 16.30 -6.37 15.50
N GLY A 68 16.37 -7.07 14.36
CA GLY A 68 17.45 -6.90 13.38
C GLY A 68 17.55 -5.47 12.84
N PRO A 69 18.77 -4.96 12.56
CA PRO A 69 18.96 -3.63 12.00
C PRO A 69 18.47 -3.54 10.56
N THR A 70 18.26 -2.33 10.08
CA THR A 70 18.03 -2.04 8.67
C THR A 70 19.37 -2.13 7.91
N GLY A 71 19.42 -2.94 6.86
CA GLY A 71 20.57 -3.11 5.99
C GLY A 71 20.69 -2.03 4.92
N LEU A 72 21.56 -2.27 3.93
CA LEU A 72 21.82 -1.34 2.83
C LEU A 72 20.80 -1.46 1.68
N GLU A 73 20.05 -2.56 1.62
CA GLU A 73 19.07 -2.82 0.53
C GLU A 73 18.03 -1.69 0.36
N PRO A 74 17.43 -1.12 1.43
CA PRO A 74 16.53 0.01 1.28
C PRO A 74 17.21 1.29 0.75
N LEU A 75 18.51 1.48 1.03
CA LEU A 75 19.27 2.60 0.46
C LEU A 75 19.45 2.45 -1.04
N MET A 76 19.69 1.23 -1.52
CA MET A 76 19.75 0.93 -2.96
C MET A 76 18.41 1.21 -3.64
N VAL A 77 17.29 0.88 -3.00
CA VAL A 77 15.94 1.25 -3.48
C VAL A 77 15.80 2.77 -3.58
N ALA A 78 16.22 3.52 -2.55
CA ALA A 78 16.20 4.98 -2.60
C ALA A 78 17.10 5.54 -3.72
N ALA A 79 18.26 4.93 -3.97
CA ALA A 79 19.15 5.33 -5.06
C ALA A 79 18.55 5.03 -6.44
N ALA A 80 17.89 3.88 -6.62
CA ALA A 80 17.16 3.57 -7.86
C ALA A 80 16.06 4.60 -8.13
N LEU A 81 15.31 5.01 -7.09
CA LEU A 81 14.31 6.06 -7.20
C LEU A 81 14.93 7.44 -7.50
N ALA A 82 16.13 7.73 -6.98
CA ALA A 82 16.88 8.95 -7.30
C ALA A 82 17.31 9.00 -8.76
N LEU A 83 17.54 7.83 -9.36
CA LEU A 83 17.97 7.66 -10.75
C LEU A 83 16.79 7.47 -11.71
N ARG A 84 15.53 7.65 -11.28
CA ARG A 84 14.35 7.38 -12.12
C ARG A 84 14.32 8.12 -13.47
N ASP A 85 15.02 9.26 -13.55
CA ASP A 85 15.16 10.07 -14.76
C ASP A 85 16.23 9.50 -15.73
N ASP A 86 16.97 8.45 -15.31
CA ASP A 86 17.89 7.60 -16.08
C ASP A 86 17.47 6.11 -15.94
N PRO A 87 16.46 5.65 -16.71
CA PRO A 87 15.84 4.35 -16.52
C PRO A 87 16.79 3.14 -16.59
N PRO A 88 17.77 3.05 -17.52
CA PRO A 88 18.72 1.95 -17.56
C PRO A 88 19.52 1.79 -16.26
N THR A 89 20.02 2.90 -15.70
CA THR A 89 20.80 2.86 -14.45
C THR A 89 19.91 2.59 -13.24
N ALA A 90 18.73 3.19 -13.19
CA ALA A 90 17.75 2.92 -12.12
C ALA A 90 17.36 1.44 -12.08
N LEU A 91 17.15 0.82 -13.25
CA LEU A 91 16.81 -0.59 -13.36
C LEU A 91 17.93 -1.47 -12.82
N LEU A 92 19.18 -1.23 -13.24
CA LEU A 92 20.35 -1.98 -12.76
C LEU A 92 20.49 -1.91 -11.23
N VAL A 93 20.28 -0.74 -10.64
CA VAL A 93 20.35 -0.57 -9.18
C VAL A 93 19.20 -1.30 -8.48
N ALA A 94 17.98 -1.22 -9.00
CA ALA A 94 16.81 -1.90 -8.43
C ALA A 94 16.92 -3.42 -8.51
N GLU A 95 17.48 -3.97 -9.59
CA GLU A 95 17.69 -5.41 -9.77
C GLU A 95 18.82 -5.96 -8.90
N GLY A 96 19.76 -5.11 -8.48
CA GLY A 96 20.79 -5.47 -7.50
C GLY A 96 20.28 -5.62 -6.06
N VAL A 97 19.01 -5.29 -5.77
CA VAL A 97 18.44 -5.40 -4.43
C VAL A 97 18.13 -6.87 -4.10
N GLY A 98 18.76 -7.35 -3.03
CA GLY A 98 18.72 -8.75 -2.62
C GLY A 98 17.43 -9.26 -1.95
N GLY A 99 17.48 -10.55 -1.65
CA GLY A 99 16.40 -11.37 -1.11
C GLY A 99 16.22 -11.28 0.42
N SER A 100 17.29 -10.96 1.14
CA SER A 100 17.45 -11.27 2.55
C SER A 100 17.60 -9.99 3.37
N GLY A 101 16.47 -9.46 3.84
CA GLY A 101 16.47 -8.35 4.78
C GLY A 101 15.69 -8.69 6.04
N THR A 102 15.97 -7.95 7.11
CA THR A 102 15.21 -7.98 8.37
C THR A 102 13.78 -7.48 8.14
N VAL A 103 12.87 -7.62 9.11
CA VAL A 103 11.53 -7.00 8.99
C VAL A 103 11.65 -5.49 8.84
N ARG A 104 12.67 -4.86 9.44
CA ARG A 104 12.93 -3.42 9.24
C ARG A 104 13.28 -3.09 7.79
N ASP A 105 14.06 -3.92 7.10
CA ASP A 105 14.29 -3.75 5.65
C ASP A 105 13.02 -3.88 4.84
N LEU A 106 12.14 -4.83 5.21
CA LEU A 106 10.85 -4.99 4.55
C LEU A 106 9.96 -3.76 4.75
N MET A 107 9.94 -3.20 5.97
CA MET A 107 9.21 -1.96 6.27
C MET A 107 9.79 -0.77 5.50
N ALA A 108 11.10 -0.57 5.52
CA ALA A 108 11.75 0.54 4.83
C ALA A 108 11.50 0.48 3.31
N ARG A 109 11.68 -0.69 2.69
CA ARG A 109 11.39 -0.89 1.26
C ARG A 109 9.92 -0.68 0.93
N HIS A 110 9.02 -1.15 1.80
CA HIS A 110 7.59 -0.93 1.62
C HIS A 110 7.23 0.55 1.65
N GLY A 111 7.75 1.28 2.65
CA GLY A 111 7.54 2.72 2.80
C GLY A 111 8.04 3.52 1.61
N LEU A 112 9.20 3.15 1.04
CA LEU A 112 9.75 3.78 -0.16
C LEU A 112 8.95 3.47 -1.41
N VAL A 113 8.84 2.18 -1.75
CA VAL A 113 8.24 1.75 -3.03
C VAL A 113 6.74 2.05 -3.04
N GLY A 114 6.03 1.75 -1.95
CA GLY A 114 4.60 2.05 -1.86
C GLY A 114 4.31 3.52 -2.10
N ARG A 115 5.10 4.41 -1.48
CA ARG A 115 4.94 5.85 -1.66
C ARG A 115 5.34 6.32 -3.07
N ALA A 116 6.45 5.81 -3.61
CA ALA A 116 6.90 6.16 -4.96
C ALA A 116 5.85 5.81 -6.02
N LEU A 117 5.27 4.62 -5.94
CA LEU A 117 4.25 4.16 -6.89
C LEU A 117 2.92 4.91 -6.75
N SER A 118 2.63 5.50 -5.58
CA SER A 118 1.45 6.35 -5.38
C SER A 118 1.65 7.80 -5.80
N ALA A 119 2.89 8.32 -5.73
CA ALA A 119 3.15 9.75 -5.89
C ALA A 119 3.65 10.14 -7.29
N THR A 120 4.23 9.21 -8.06
CA THR A 120 4.87 9.56 -9.32
C THR A 120 4.70 8.42 -10.33
N PRO A 121 4.39 8.71 -11.60
CA PRO A 121 4.47 7.72 -12.66
C PRO A 121 5.90 7.17 -12.73
N VAL A 122 6.02 5.85 -12.77
CA VAL A 122 7.31 5.15 -12.90
C VAL A 122 7.24 4.33 -14.18
N ASP A 123 8.34 4.31 -14.93
CA ASP A 123 8.49 3.41 -16.08
C ASP A 123 8.10 1.97 -15.73
N ALA A 124 7.50 1.24 -16.67
CA ALA A 124 6.97 -0.10 -16.42
C ALA A 124 8.06 -1.10 -16.01
N GLY A 125 9.25 -1.01 -16.61
CA GLY A 125 10.39 -1.85 -16.26
C GLY A 125 10.89 -1.56 -14.85
N LEU A 126 11.07 -0.28 -14.53
CA LEU A 126 11.48 0.14 -13.19
C LEU A 126 10.43 -0.19 -12.13
N ARG A 127 9.12 -0.04 -12.43
CA ARG A 127 8.03 -0.46 -11.55
C ARG A 127 8.14 -1.94 -11.21
N ALA A 128 8.31 -2.80 -12.21
CA ALA A 128 8.44 -4.24 -11.99
C ALA A 128 9.66 -4.59 -11.13
N ALA A 129 10.80 -3.93 -11.36
CA ALA A 129 12.01 -4.13 -10.55
C ALA A 129 11.83 -3.66 -9.10
N LEU A 130 11.20 -2.50 -8.88
CA LEU A 130 10.90 -2.00 -7.52
C LEU A 130 9.94 -2.92 -6.76
N LEU A 131 8.94 -3.51 -7.44
CA LEU A 131 8.06 -4.50 -6.83
C LEU A 131 8.81 -5.80 -6.49
N ARG A 132 9.75 -6.26 -7.33
CA ARG A 132 10.63 -7.39 -6.99
C ARG A 132 11.51 -7.08 -5.77
N ALA A 133 12.02 -5.85 -5.69
CA ALA A 133 12.84 -5.37 -4.58
C ALA A 133 12.06 -5.23 -3.27
N SER A 134 10.77 -4.89 -3.33
CA SER A 134 9.87 -4.72 -2.17
C SER A 134 8.74 -5.76 -2.15
N PRO A 135 8.99 -6.97 -1.62
CA PRO A 135 8.01 -8.05 -1.63
C PRO A 135 6.75 -7.73 -0.81
N LEU A 136 6.84 -6.87 0.20
CA LEU A 136 5.66 -6.43 0.95
C LEU A 136 4.77 -5.49 0.13
N THR A 137 5.37 -4.59 -0.67
CA THR A 137 4.58 -3.78 -1.61
C THR A 137 3.98 -4.65 -2.70
N ALA A 138 4.74 -5.60 -3.25
CA ALA A 138 4.23 -6.56 -4.24
C ALA A 138 3.06 -7.40 -3.70
N LEU A 139 3.13 -7.83 -2.43
CA LEU A 139 2.05 -8.56 -1.75
C LEU A 139 0.75 -7.74 -1.65
N PHE A 140 0.85 -6.43 -1.42
CA PHE A 140 -0.31 -5.54 -1.28
C PHE A 140 -0.82 -4.94 -2.60
N ASP A 141 0.03 -4.87 -3.64
CA ASP A 141 -0.34 -4.42 -4.99
C ASP A 141 -0.64 -5.63 -5.90
N HIS A 142 0.26 -5.91 -6.84
CA HIS A 142 0.25 -7.11 -7.67
C HIS A 142 1.66 -7.68 -7.76
N PRO A 143 1.90 -8.93 -7.34
CA PRO A 143 3.24 -9.51 -7.41
C PRO A 143 3.64 -9.73 -8.87
N PRO A 144 4.82 -9.25 -9.30
CA PRO A 144 5.33 -9.54 -10.64
C PRO A 144 5.65 -11.04 -10.78
N PRO A 145 5.62 -11.59 -12.01
CA PRO A 145 5.92 -13.01 -12.24
C PRO A 145 7.26 -13.43 -11.65
N GLY A 146 7.28 -14.58 -10.98
CA GLY A 146 8.47 -15.14 -10.33
C GLY A 146 8.68 -14.68 -8.88
N THR A 147 7.78 -13.87 -8.31
CA THR A 147 7.85 -13.43 -6.90
C THR A 147 6.79 -14.06 -6.00
N GLU A 148 5.96 -14.93 -6.55
CA GLU A 148 4.78 -15.49 -5.89
C GLU A 148 5.15 -16.28 -4.63
N GLU A 149 6.18 -17.13 -4.72
CA GLU A 149 6.65 -17.94 -3.60
C GLU A 149 7.15 -17.06 -2.45
N ARG A 150 7.99 -16.06 -2.76
CA ARG A 150 8.52 -15.13 -1.75
C ARG A 150 7.42 -14.30 -1.10
N CYS A 151 6.43 -13.85 -1.87
CA CYS A 151 5.25 -13.15 -1.34
C CYS A 151 4.40 -14.08 -0.46
N GLY A 152 4.29 -15.37 -0.82
CA GLY A 152 3.63 -16.40 -0.03
C GLY A 152 4.31 -16.64 1.31
N GLN A 153 5.63 -16.85 1.32
CA GLN A 153 6.41 -17.02 2.55
C GLN A 153 6.33 -15.79 3.47
N LEU A 154 6.40 -14.59 2.89
CA LEU A 154 6.27 -13.34 3.65
C LEU A 154 4.87 -13.23 4.28
N LEU A 155 3.84 -13.59 3.53
CA LEU A 155 2.50 -13.65 4.05
C LEU A 155 2.39 -14.65 5.19
N ASP A 156 2.89 -15.88 5.03
CA ASP A 156 2.80 -16.91 6.08
C ASP A 156 3.43 -16.38 7.38
N ARG A 157 4.60 -15.73 7.27
CA ARG A 157 5.24 -15.04 8.39
C ARG A 157 4.37 -13.95 9.02
N PHE A 158 3.62 -13.18 8.22
CA PHE A 158 2.67 -12.20 8.74
C PHE A 158 1.49 -12.87 9.44
N LEU A 159 0.93 -13.95 8.88
CA LEU A 159 -0.22 -14.66 9.43
C LEU A 159 0.10 -15.37 10.74
N ASP A 160 1.36 -15.81 10.92
CA ASP A 160 1.86 -16.40 12.15
C ASP A 160 2.00 -15.39 13.30
N HIS A 161 2.03 -14.09 12.98
CA HIS A 161 2.06 -13.01 13.98
C HIS A 161 0.67 -12.37 14.14
N THR A 162 0.19 -12.16 15.37
CA THR A 162 -1.15 -11.60 15.61
C THR A 162 -1.35 -10.23 14.95
N GLU A 163 -0.34 -9.35 15.02
CA GLU A 163 -0.38 -8.03 14.38
C GLU A 163 -0.24 -8.11 12.85
N GLY A 164 0.61 -9.01 12.36
CA GLY A 164 0.82 -9.22 10.93
C GLY A 164 -0.43 -9.76 10.25
N ARG A 165 -1.17 -10.65 10.93
CA ARG A 165 -2.45 -11.19 10.45
C ARG A 165 -3.48 -10.09 10.23
N ARG A 166 -3.58 -9.13 11.16
CA ARG A 166 -4.48 -7.98 11.02
C ARG A 166 -4.09 -7.09 9.84
N ALA A 167 -2.79 -6.80 9.69
CA ALA A 167 -2.28 -5.97 8.58
C ALA A 167 -2.45 -6.66 7.21
N ALA A 168 -2.22 -7.97 7.13
CA ALA A 168 -2.28 -8.74 5.89
C ALA A 168 -3.72 -8.95 5.38
N LEU A 169 -4.67 -9.26 6.27
CA LEU A 169 -6.05 -9.58 5.88
C LEU A 169 -6.84 -8.37 5.34
N LEU A 170 -6.50 -7.16 5.77
CA LEU A 170 -7.20 -5.94 5.34
C LEU A 170 -6.75 -5.40 3.97
N ARG A 171 -5.70 -5.97 3.36
CA ARG A 171 -5.10 -5.44 2.11
C ARG A 171 -4.91 -6.47 0.99
N ARG A 172 -5.44 -7.69 1.11
CA ARG A 172 -5.22 -8.77 0.12
C ARG A 172 -6.34 -8.93 -0.92
N PHE A 173 -5.94 -9.39 -2.11
CA PHE A 173 -6.80 -9.76 -3.24
C PHE A 173 -7.00 -11.28 -3.45
N ARG A 174 -6.40 -12.12 -2.60
CA ARG A 174 -6.55 -13.61 -2.60
C ARG A 174 -6.57 -14.14 -1.16
N PHE A 175 -7.40 -15.16 -0.91
CA PHE A 175 -7.61 -15.76 0.42
C PHE A 175 -7.61 -17.29 0.31
N THR A 176 -6.87 -17.97 1.17
CA THR A 176 -6.93 -19.43 1.37
C THR A 176 -8.24 -19.84 2.07
N PRO A 177 -8.64 -21.12 2.07
CA PRO A 177 -9.84 -21.58 2.79
C PRO A 177 -9.93 -21.13 4.25
N GLY A 178 -8.83 -21.21 5.00
CA GLY A 178 -8.78 -20.75 6.40
C GLY A 178 -8.92 -19.23 6.52
N GLU A 179 -8.23 -18.46 5.68
CA GLU A 179 -8.31 -17.00 5.70
C GLU A 179 -9.70 -16.47 5.32
N ARG A 180 -10.38 -17.14 4.38
CA ARG A 180 -11.77 -16.80 4.03
C ARG A 180 -12.68 -16.87 5.25
N THR A 181 -12.52 -17.92 6.07
CA THR A 181 -13.26 -18.07 7.33
C THR A 181 -13.05 -16.89 8.25
N VAL A 182 -11.78 -16.48 8.46
CA VAL A 182 -11.46 -15.31 9.31
C VAL A 182 -12.07 -14.02 8.76
N VAL A 183 -11.97 -13.78 7.45
CA VAL A 183 -12.60 -12.61 6.82
C VAL A 183 -14.10 -12.65 7.06
N TYR A 184 -14.76 -13.79 6.81
CA TYR A 184 -16.19 -13.91 7.07
C TYR A 184 -16.55 -13.61 8.53
N GLU A 185 -15.82 -14.19 9.50
CA GLU A 185 -16.06 -13.96 10.92
C GLU A 185 -15.90 -12.50 11.33
N VAL A 186 -14.91 -11.79 10.79
CA VAL A 186 -14.70 -10.35 11.04
C VAL A 186 -15.90 -9.55 10.54
N TYR A 187 -16.39 -9.79 9.32
CA TYR A 187 -17.55 -9.07 8.80
C TYR A 187 -18.85 -9.49 9.49
N GLU A 188 -19.04 -10.77 9.82
CA GLU A 188 -20.21 -11.24 10.55
C GLU A 188 -20.30 -10.57 11.91
N THR A 189 -19.17 -10.51 12.64
CA THR A 189 -19.07 -9.82 13.93
C THR A 189 -19.32 -8.32 13.77
N ALA A 190 -18.66 -7.67 12.80
CA ALA A 190 -18.83 -6.25 12.55
C ALA A 190 -20.26 -5.88 12.14
N LEU A 191 -20.93 -6.70 11.33
CA LEU A 191 -22.31 -6.46 10.90
C LEU A 191 -23.32 -6.79 12.00
N LEU A 192 -23.04 -7.78 12.84
CA LEU A 192 -23.87 -8.12 13.99
C LEU A 192 -23.88 -6.96 15.02
N HIS A 193 -22.71 -6.42 15.36
CA HIS A 193 -22.59 -5.39 16.40
C HIS A 193 -22.72 -3.96 15.88
N HIS A 194 -22.28 -3.70 14.66
CA HIS A 194 -22.16 -2.34 14.10
C HIS A 194 -22.81 -2.21 12.72
N GLY A 195 -23.64 -3.16 12.28
CA GLY A 195 -24.22 -3.16 10.93
C GLY A 195 -25.02 -1.90 10.58
N GLY A 196 -25.72 -1.31 11.55
CA GLY A 196 -26.42 -0.02 11.36
C GLY A 196 -25.46 1.13 11.03
N HIS A 197 -24.30 1.16 11.69
CA HIS A 197 -23.26 2.16 11.44
C HIS A 197 -22.66 1.96 10.03
N TYR A 198 -22.21 0.75 9.70
CA TYR A 198 -21.63 0.47 8.38
C TYR A 198 -22.61 0.69 7.22
N ARG A 199 -23.91 0.42 7.41
CA ARG A 199 -24.95 0.78 6.43
C ARG A 199 -25.04 2.27 6.22
N LYS A 200 -25.09 3.06 7.30
CA LYS A 200 -25.11 4.53 7.22
C LYS A 200 -23.88 5.06 6.49
N LEU A 201 -22.68 4.61 6.86
CA LEU A 201 -21.44 5.01 6.16
C LEU A 201 -21.53 4.68 4.66
N THR A 202 -21.96 3.47 4.33
CA THR A 202 -22.08 3.03 2.93
C THR A 202 -23.12 3.85 2.15
N ASP A 203 -24.25 4.19 2.76
CA ASP A 203 -25.28 5.02 2.16
C ASP A 203 -24.81 6.46 1.93
N ASP A 204 -24.03 7.01 2.87
CA ASP A 204 -23.45 8.35 2.77
C ASP A 204 -22.39 8.39 1.66
N VAL A 205 -21.54 7.37 1.51
CA VAL A 205 -20.64 7.25 0.35
C VAL A 205 -21.41 7.10 -0.95
N ARG A 206 -22.51 6.33 -0.97
CA ARG A 206 -23.35 6.20 -2.17
C ARG A 206 -23.97 7.53 -2.57
N LYS A 207 -24.45 8.34 -1.62
CA LYS A 207 -24.96 9.68 -1.91
C LYS A 207 -23.87 10.58 -2.48
N LEU A 208 -22.69 10.58 -1.86
CA LEU A 208 -21.53 11.32 -2.36
C LEU A 208 -21.19 10.89 -3.81
N ALA A 209 -21.21 9.59 -4.08
CA ALA A 209 -20.98 9.04 -5.42
C ALA A 209 -22.00 9.50 -6.46
N VAL A 210 -23.27 9.66 -6.07
CA VAL A 210 -24.36 10.12 -6.96
C VAL A 210 -24.28 11.62 -7.20
N GLU A 211 -24.00 12.40 -6.16
CA GLU A 211 -23.94 13.86 -6.22
C GLU A 211 -22.69 14.34 -6.97
N ASN A 212 -21.54 13.73 -6.70
CA ASN A 212 -20.29 14.09 -7.34
C ASN A 212 -19.29 12.91 -7.34
N PRO A 213 -19.30 12.06 -8.39
CA PRO A 213 -18.43 10.89 -8.49
C PRO A 213 -16.94 11.24 -8.35
N ALA A 214 -16.50 12.40 -8.86
CA ALA A 214 -15.12 12.82 -8.79
C ALA A 214 -14.65 13.07 -7.34
N ARG A 215 -15.56 13.41 -6.42
CA ARG A 215 -15.22 13.57 -4.99
C ARG A 215 -14.89 12.26 -4.29
N LEU A 216 -15.28 11.10 -4.84
CA LEU A 216 -14.80 9.81 -4.32
C LEU A 216 -13.29 9.65 -4.50
N LEU A 217 -12.75 10.29 -5.53
CA LEU A 217 -11.31 10.35 -5.81
C LEU A 217 -10.66 11.59 -5.20
N GLY A 218 -11.48 12.48 -4.64
CA GLY A 218 -11.04 13.73 -4.03
C GLY A 218 -10.17 13.50 -2.80
N ASP A 219 -9.21 14.38 -2.66
CA ASP A 219 -8.24 14.43 -1.57
C ASP A 219 -8.76 15.24 -0.36
N ASP A 220 -9.99 15.77 -0.47
CA ASP A 220 -10.69 16.35 0.67
C ASP A 220 -11.14 15.29 1.69
N ALA A 221 -11.43 15.73 2.92
CA ALA A 221 -11.85 14.85 4.01
C ALA A 221 -13.04 13.92 3.63
N PRO A 222 -14.08 14.39 2.91
CA PRO A 222 -15.13 13.50 2.38
C PRO A 222 -14.61 12.38 1.48
N GLY A 223 -13.70 12.67 0.54
CA GLY A 223 -13.12 11.67 -0.35
C GLY A 223 -12.21 10.67 0.36
N GLN A 224 -11.40 11.12 1.33
CA GLN A 224 -10.60 10.23 2.18
C GLN A 224 -11.46 9.26 3.00
N TRP A 225 -12.51 9.78 3.64
CA TRP A 225 -13.44 8.96 4.41
C TRP A 225 -14.24 7.98 3.53
N ALA A 226 -14.61 8.42 2.32
CA ALA A 226 -15.24 7.55 1.33
C ALA A 226 -14.32 6.39 0.92
N ARG A 227 -13.04 6.69 0.62
CA ARG A 227 -12.03 5.67 0.32
C ARG A 227 -11.85 4.68 1.45
N ALA A 228 -11.70 5.14 2.69
CA ALA A 228 -11.59 4.26 3.86
C ALA A 228 -12.81 3.32 3.99
N THR A 229 -14.02 3.83 3.74
CA THR A 229 -15.25 3.02 3.75
C THR A 229 -15.28 2.00 2.60
N LEU A 230 -14.77 2.36 1.42
CA LEU A 230 -14.70 1.46 0.26
C LEU A 230 -13.61 0.40 0.42
N ASP A 231 -12.47 0.74 1.01
CA ASP A 231 -11.37 -0.17 1.36
C ASP A 231 -11.83 -1.17 2.41
N TRP A 232 -12.63 -0.73 3.39
CA TRP A 232 -13.28 -1.64 4.33
C TRP A 232 -14.10 -2.73 3.63
N TRP A 233 -14.70 -2.48 2.47
CA TRP A 233 -15.48 -3.49 1.73
C TRP A 233 -14.66 -4.35 0.76
N GLN A 234 -13.39 -4.00 0.52
CA GLN A 234 -12.53 -4.65 -0.48
C GLN A 234 -12.37 -6.16 -0.26
N PRO A 235 -12.00 -6.67 0.93
CA PRO A 235 -11.84 -8.11 1.16
C PRO A 235 -13.11 -8.89 0.81
N LEU A 236 -14.27 -8.41 1.26
CA LEU A 236 -15.54 -9.07 1.00
C LEU A 236 -15.93 -8.97 -0.49
N ALA A 237 -15.65 -7.86 -1.16
CA ALA A 237 -15.93 -7.70 -2.60
C ALA A 237 -15.15 -8.71 -3.47
N VAL A 238 -13.91 -9.02 -3.07
CA VAL A 238 -13.09 -10.09 -3.67
C VAL A 238 -13.73 -11.46 -3.45
N LEU A 239 -14.19 -11.75 -2.24
CA LEU A 239 -14.81 -13.03 -1.89
C LEU A 239 -16.17 -13.23 -2.56
N VAL A 240 -16.98 -12.18 -2.69
CA VAL A 240 -18.26 -12.23 -3.43
C VAL A 240 -18.03 -12.63 -4.88
N ARG A 241 -16.93 -12.17 -5.50
CA ARG A 241 -16.61 -12.49 -6.89
C ARG A 241 -16.12 -13.93 -7.05
N ARG A 242 -15.29 -14.42 -6.14
CA ARG A 242 -14.57 -15.71 -6.30
C ARG A 242 -15.27 -16.88 -5.63
N HIS A 243 -16.03 -16.64 -4.57
CA HIS A 243 -16.64 -17.67 -3.72
C HIS A 243 -18.09 -17.31 -3.34
N PRO A 244 -18.97 -17.01 -4.32
CA PRO A 244 -20.33 -16.56 -4.04
C PRO A 244 -21.17 -17.59 -3.26
N GLU A 245 -20.92 -18.88 -3.48
CA GLU A 245 -21.63 -19.97 -2.79
C GLU A 245 -21.37 -19.99 -1.28
N GLU A 246 -20.15 -19.65 -0.85
CA GLU A 246 -19.77 -19.65 0.57
C GLU A 246 -20.46 -18.51 1.32
N LEU A 247 -20.59 -17.33 0.69
CA LEU A 247 -21.32 -16.21 1.29
C LEU A 247 -22.82 -16.45 1.36
N ARG A 248 -23.43 -17.13 0.38
CA ARG A 248 -24.88 -17.42 0.42
C ARG A 248 -25.29 -18.26 1.62
N ARG A 249 -24.37 -19.07 2.15
CA ARG A 249 -24.60 -19.91 3.34
C ARG A 249 -24.46 -19.15 4.66
N ARG A 250 -24.11 -17.86 4.63
CA ARG A 250 -23.78 -17.04 5.81
C ARG A 250 -24.82 -15.93 6.02
N PRO A 251 -25.91 -16.20 6.78
CA PRO A 251 -27.01 -15.25 6.97
C PRO A 251 -26.60 -13.98 7.72
N LEU A 252 -25.59 -14.07 8.59
CA LEU A 252 -25.08 -12.94 9.38
C LEU A 252 -24.37 -11.87 8.53
N LEU A 253 -23.98 -12.19 7.30
CA LEU A 253 -23.43 -11.20 6.37
C LEU A 253 -24.51 -10.33 5.70
N SER A 254 -25.79 -10.41 6.09
CA SER A 254 -26.85 -9.63 5.45
C SER A 254 -26.52 -8.12 5.34
N GLY A 255 -26.80 -7.52 4.18
CA GLY A 255 -26.52 -6.11 3.90
C GLY A 255 -25.13 -5.79 3.34
N TYR A 256 -24.26 -6.78 3.12
CA TYR A 256 -22.93 -6.54 2.53
C TYR A 256 -22.97 -6.03 1.07
N ARG A 257 -24.04 -6.33 0.33
CA ARG A 257 -24.07 -6.20 -1.14
C ARG A 257 -23.78 -4.78 -1.59
N THR A 258 -24.47 -3.80 -1.02
CA THR A 258 -24.32 -2.38 -1.36
C THR A 258 -22.88 -1.92 -1.21
N GLY A 259 -22.20 -2.29 -0.11
CA GLY A 259 -20.81 -1.93 0.12
C GLY A 259 -19.86 -2.55 -0.90
N THR A 260 -20.04 -3.85 -1.17
CA THR A 260 -19.20 -4.56 -2.16
C THR A 260 -19.44 -4.11 -3.61
N GLU A 261 -20.67 -3.69 -3.95
CA GLU A 261 -21.01 -3.11 -5.25
C GLU A 261 -20.38 -1.73 -5.42
N LEU A 262 -20.47 -0.89 -4.39
CA LEU A 262 -19.89 0.45 -4.40
C LEU A 262 -18.37 0.41 -4.55
N HIS A 263 -17.69 -0.51 -3.85
CA HIS A 263 -16.25 -0.76 -4.04
C HIS A 263 -15.90 -1.12 -5.49
N ARG A 264 -16.72 -1.96 -6.15
CA ARG A 264 -16.49 -2.34 -7.56
C ARG A 264 -16.69 -1.18 -8.53
N VAL A 265 -17.74 -0.37 -8.31
CA VAL A 265 -17.99 0.82 -9.13
C VAL A 265 -16.83 1.80 -8.97
N TYR A 266 -16.39 2.03 -7.74
CA TYR A 266 -15.24 2.87 -7.43
C TYR A 266 -13.96 2.39 -8.13
N GLY A 267 -13.65 1.09 -8.08
CA GLY A 267 -12.49 0.52 -8.77
C GLY A 267 -12.49 0.82 -10.28
N ARG A 268 -13.65 0.68 -10.94
CA ARG A 268 -13.80 1.00 -12.38
C ARG A 268 -13.66 2.48 -12.68
N VAL A 269 -14.21 3.35 -11.84
CA VAL A 269 -14.08 4.82 -12.00
C VAL A 269 -12.61 5.22 -11.85
N ARG A 270 -11.89 4.65 -10.87
CA ARG A 270 -10.46 4.90 -10.68
C ARG A 270 -9.62 4.44 -11.87
N GLU A 271 -9.90 3.25 -12.40
CA GLU A 271 -9.23 2.73 -13.61
C GLU A 271 -9.50 3.62 -14.83
N PHE A 272 -10.74 4.10 -15.00
CA PHE A 272 -11.12 4.97 -16.11
C PHE A 272 -10.45 6.35 -16.04
N GLU A 273 -10.40 6.98 -14.86
CA GLU A 273 -9.70 8.26 -14.69
C GLU A 273 -8.19 8.12 -14.91
N ALA A 274 -7.58 7.03 -14.41
CA ALA A 274 -6.17 6.73 -14.66
C ALA A 274 -5.88 6.55 -16.16
N LEU A 275 -6.79 5.91 -16.92
CA LEU A 275 -6.66 5.78 -18.37
C LEU A 275 -6.81 7.13 -19.09
N ARG A 276 -7.72 8.00 -18.62
CA ARG A 276 -7.93 9.34 -19.18
C ARG A 276 -6.68 10.21 -19.00
N GLU A 277 -6.07 10.20 -17.81
CA GLU A 277 -4.83 10.93 -17.55
C GLU A 277 -3.65 10.48 -18.43
N VAL A 278 -3.63 9.22 -18.87
CA VAL A 278 -2.62 8.69 -19.79
C VAL A 278 -2.89 9.11 -21.23
N LEU A 279 -4.16 9.20 -21.64
CA LEU A 279 -4.56 9.56 -23.02
C LEU A 279 -4.51 11.08 -23.28
N ASP A 280 -4.64 11.90 -22.25
CA ASP A 280 -4.59 13.37 -22.34
C ASP A 280 -3.13 13.93 -22.25
N ARG A 281 -2.11 13.06 -22.19
CA ARG A 281 -0.67 13.39 -22.22
C ARG A 281 -0.04 13.06 -23.57
#